data_AF-A0A534U7A6-F1
#
_entry.id   AF-A0A534U7A6-F1
#
_cell.length_a   1.000
_cell.length_b   1.000
_cell.length_c   1.000
_cell.angle_alpha   90.00
_cell.angle_beta   90.00
_cell.angle_gamma   90.00
#
_symmetry.space_group_name_H-M   'P 1'
#
loop_
_entity.id
_entity.type
_entity.pdbx_description
1 polymer ?
#
loop_
_entity_poly.entity_id
_entity_poly.type
_entity_poly.pdbx_seq_one_letter_code
_entity_poly.pdbx_strand_id
1 'polypeptide(L)' 'MLLTGDIEARAEERLLQAPARLRSTVLKVPHHGSRTSSHPAFLAAVSPAVAVMSVGPDNRYHLP' A
#
# COMPACT_ATOMS: atom_id res chain seq x y z
N MET A 1 -11.78 2.44 2.62
CA MET A 1 -10.47 2.86 3.14
C MET A 1 -9.71 1.60 3.49
N LEU A 2 -8.45 1.49 3.10
CA LEU A 2 -7.61 0.31 3.32
C LEU A 2 -6.40 0.68 4.18
N LEU A 3 -6.29 0.03 5.35
CA LEU A 3 -5.17 0.16 6.28
C LEU A 3 -4.28 -1.06 6.14
N THR A 4 -3.12 -0.88 5.52
CA THR A 4 -2.26 -1.97 5.05
C THR A 4 -1.13 -2.34 6.01
N GLY A 5 -0.87 -1.50 7.02
CA GLY A 5 0.30 -1.72 7.88
C GLY A 5 1.59 -1.72 7.04
N ASP A 6 2.46 -2.67 7.33
CA ASP A 6 3.76 -2.84 6.67
C ASP A 6 3.79 -4.10 5.81
N ILE A 7 2.64 -4.46 5.19
CA ILE A 7 2.59 -5.58 4.25
C ILE A 7 3.55 -5.35 3.08
N GLU A 8 4.16 -6.45 2.65
CA GLU A 8 5.08 -6.51 1.51
C GLU A 8 4.52 -7.45 0.42
N ALA A 9 5.28 -7.65 -0.66
CA ALA A 9 4.91 -8.43 -1.85
C ALA A 9 4.07 -9.69 -1.55
N ARG A 10 4.53 -10.56 -0.64
CA ARG A 10 3.86 -11.83 -0.33
C ARG A 10 2.43 -11.64 0.22
N ALA A 11 2.21 -10.59 1.00
CA ALA A 11 0.89 -10.30 1.54
C ALA A 11 0.01 -9.63 0.48
N GLU A 12 0.58 -8.78 -0.38
CA GLU A 12 -0.12 -8.22 -1.55
C GLU A 12 -0.62 -9.32 -2.51
N GLU A 13 0.22 -10.32 -2.81
CA GLU A 13 -0.14 -11.49 -3.64
C GLU A 13 -1.32 -12.28 -3.07
N ARG A 14 -1.36 -12.42 -1.73
CA ARG A 14 -2.48 -13.09 -1.04
C ARG A 14 -3.76 -12.27 -1.12
N LEU A 15 -3.66 -10.95 -0.97
CA LEU A 15 -4.80 -10.04 -1.09
C LEU A 15 -5.36 -10.02 -2.53
N LEU A 16 -4.48 -10.15 -3.53
CA LEU A 16 -4.83 -10.22 -4.94
C LEU A 16 -5.60 -11.50 -5.33
N GLN A 17 -5.74 -12.48 -4.44
CA GLN A 17 -6.66 -13.61 -4.66
C GLN A 17 -8.14 -13.20 -4.56
N ALA A 18 -8.44 -12.02 -4.00
CA ALA A 18 -9.79 -11.46 -3.92
C ALA A 18 -9.79 -9.96 -4.22
N PRO A 19 -9.39 -9.53 -5.44
CA PRO A 19 -9.08 -8.13 -5.76
C PRO A 19 -10.31 -7.21 -5.66
N ALA A 20 -11.51 -7.74 -5.91
CA ALA A 20 -12.76 -6.99 -5.74
C ALA A 20 -12.97 -6.47 -4.31
N ARG A 21 -12.35 -7.09 -3.30
CA ARG A 21 -12.43 -6.66 -1.90
C ARG A 21 -11.43 -5.55 -1.54
N LEU A 22 -10.50 -5.22 -2.44
CA LEU A 22 -9.41 -4.27 -2.17
C LEU A 22 -9.75 -2.83 -2.55
N ARG A 23 -10.75 -2.63 -3.42
CA ARG A 23 -11.25 -1.32 -3.84
C ARG A 23 -11.43 -0.40 -2.63
N SER A 24 -10.71 0.71 -2.60
CA SER A 24 -10.78 1.66 -1.48
C SER A 24 -10.41 3.07 -1.91
N THR A 25 -11.27 4.04 -1.59
CA THR A 25 -11.05 5.46 -1.90
C THR A 25 -9.77 6.03 -1.27
N VAL A 26 -9.45 5.58 -0.04
CA VAL A 26 -8.26 5.99 0.71
C VAL A 26 -7.40 4.77 0.99
N LEU A 27 -6.11 4.85 0.67
CA LEU A 27 -5.10 3.85 0.96
C LEU A 27 -4.08 4.41 1.96
N LYS A 28 -3.89 3.78 3.12
CA LYS A 28 -2.61 3.91 3.84
C LYS A 28 -1.58 3.17 3.00
N VAL A 29 -0.52 3.84 2.57
CA VAL A 29 0.53 3.21 1.77
C VAL A 29 1.20 2.10 2.58
N PRO A 30 1.27 0.86 2.04
CA PRO A 30 1.99 -0.25 2.67
C PRO A 30 3.44 0.12 2.97
N HIS A 31 3.92 -0.28 4.15
CA HIS A 31 5.34 -0.26 4.51
C HIS A 31 6.03 1.07 4.16
N HIS A 32 5.34 2.18 4.44
CA HIS A 32 5.85 3.53 4.19
C HIS A 32 6.27 3.83 2.74
N GLY A 33 5.88 3.02 1.75
CA GLY A 33 6.32 3.16 0.37
C GLY A 33 7.66 2.48 0.05
N SER A 34 8.11 1.52 0.87
CA SER A 34 9.27 0.68 0.59
C SER A 34 9.19 0.01 -0.79
N ARG A 35 10.34 -0.19 -1.42
CA ARG A 35 10.52 -0.96 -2.68
C ARG A 35 10.04 -2.41 -2.61
N THR A 36 9.83 -2.93 -1.40
CA THR A 36 9.30 -4.28 -1.15
C THR A 36 7.77 -4.34 -1.12
N SER A 37 7.09 -3.22 -1.37
CA SER A 37 5.64 -3.05 -1.25
C SER A 37 5.07 -2.16 -2.36
N SER A 38 3.76 -1.94 -2.34
CA SER A 38 3.03 -1.09 -3.29
C SER A 38 3.19 -1.54 -4.74
N HIS A 39 3.19 -2.85 -5.00
CA HIS A 39 3.36 -3.36 -6.37
C HIS A 39 2.21 -2.91 -7.29
N PRO A 40 2.47 -2.67 -8.59
CA PRO A 40 1.47 -2.12 -9.52
C PRO A 40 0.14 -2.88 -9.56
N ALA A 41 0.18 -4.22 -9.48
CA ALA A 41 -1.02 -5.04 -9.45
C ALA A 41 -1.88 -4.79 -8.19
N PHE A 42 -1.23 -4.63 -7.04
CA PHE A 42 -1.91 -4.28 -5.78
C PHE A 42 -2.52 -2.87 -5.86
N LEU A 43 -1.77 -1.87 -6.32
CA LEU A 43 -2.27 -0.51 -6.47
C LEU A 43 -3.43 -0.42 -7.47
N ALA A 44 -3.38 -1.17 -8.57
CA ALA A 44 -4.47 -1.27 -9.53
C ALA A 44 -5.74 -1.88 -8.94
N ALA A 45 -5.61 -2.93 -8.11
CA ALA A 45 -6.74 -3.57 -7.45
C ALA A 45 -7.37 -2.66 -6.36
N VAL A 46 -6.55 -1.92 -5.61
CA VAL A 46 -7.04 -0.95 -4.62
C VAL A 46 -7.70 0.24 -5.30
N SER A 47 -7.12 0.73 -6.39
CA SER A 47 -7.55 1.91 -7.16
C SER A 47 -7.98 3.08 -6.26
N PRO A 48 -7.05 3.62 -5.43
CA PRO A 48 -7.35 4.70 -4.51
C PRO A 48 -7.41 6.06 -5.21
N ALA A 49 -8.25 6.96 -4.67
CA ALA A 49 -8.24 8.37 -5.03
C ALA A 49 -7.27 9.18 -4.17
N VAL A 50 -7.01 8.70 -2.95
CA VAL A 50 -6.10 9.32 -1.98
C VAL A 50 -5.17 8.26 -1.39
N ALA A 51 -3.88 8.55 -1.34
CA ALA A 51 -2.87 7.74 -0.66
C ALA A 51 -2.27 8.54 0.51
N VAL A 52 -2.14 7.90 1.68
CA VAL A 52 -1.58 8.50 2.89
C VAL A 52 -0.32 7.72 3.30
N MET A 53 0.80 8.43 3.40
CA MET A 53 2.07 7.88 3.86
C MET A 53 2.38 8.37 5.27
N SER A 54 2.68 7.44 6.17
CA SER A 54 3.08 7.76 7.54
C SER A 54 4.60 7.79 7.62
N VAL A 55 5.22 8.94 7.35
CA VAL A 55 6.68 9.11 7.43
C VAL A 55 7.03 10.15 8.48
N GLY A 56 8.18 9.98 9.13
CA GLY A 56 8.70 10.98 10.08
C GLY A 56 9.14 12.26 9.36
N PRO A 57 9.27 13.40 10.08
CA PRO A 57 9.62 14.69 9.48
C PRO A 57 10.96 14.67 8.73
N ASP A 58 11.93 13.87 9.18
CA ASP A 58 13.24 13.75 8.54
C ASP A 58 13.27 12.70 7.42
N ASN A 59 12.19 11.91 7.25
CA ASN A 59 12.15 10.71 6.41
C ASN A 59 13.48 9.93 6.43
N ARG A 60 13.93 9.50 7.61
CA ARG A 60 15.28 8.94 7.83
C ARG A 60 15.61 7.70 6.99
N TYR A 61 14.58 6.98 6.56
CA TYR A 61 14.71 5.80 5.71
C TYR A 61 14.67 6.15 4.22
N HIS A 62 14.41 7.42 3.88
CA HIS A 62 14.25 7.91 2.52
C HIS A 62 13.21 7.10 1.74
N LEU A 63 12.06 6.86 2.40
CA LEU A 63 10.94 6.12 1.84
C LEU A 63 9.68 6.99 1.77
N PRO A 64 8.92 6.87 0.67
CA PRO A 64 9.47 6.71 -0.67
C PRO A 64 10.36 7.91 -1.07
#